data_AF-A0A8T2SLV0-F1
#
_entry.id   AF-A0A8T2SLV0-F1
#
_cell.length_a   1.000
_cell.length_b   1.000
_cell.length_c   1.000
_cell.angle_alpha   90.00
_cell.angle_beta   90.00
_cell.angle_gamma   90.00
#
_symmetry.space_group_name_H-M   'P 1'
#
loop_
_entity.id
_entity.type
_entity.pdbx_description
1 polymer ?
#
loop_
_entity_poly.entity_id
_entity_poly.type
_entity_poly.pdbx_seq_one_letter_code
_entity_poly.pdbx_strand_id
1 'polypeptide(L)' 'MGFPIRSTMDSPTTMKFAVFLGPLVAKAKQALHMIHASQELTLLRARTSGREVIIVPKDDFAIIILQKASNK' A
#
# COMPACT_ATOMS: atom_id res chain seq x y z
N MET A 1 6.72 -4.62 -7.22
CA MET A 1 6.66 -4.54 -5.74
C MET A 1 6.91 -5.91 -5.15
N GLY A 2 7.56 -6.02 -3.99
CA GLY A 2 7.85 -7.31 -3.34
C GLY A 2 9.19 -7.35 -2.62
N PHE A 3 10.14 -6.51 -3.03
CA PHE A 3 11.42 -6.31 -2.35
C PHE A 3 11.49 -4.89 -1.77
N PRO A 4 11.79 -4.73 -0.47
CA PRO A 4 11.92 -3.41 0.14
C PRO A 4 13.21 -2.71 -0.29
N ILE A 5 13.11 -1.42 -0.63
CA ILE A 5 14.26 -0.58 -1.02
C ILE A 5 14.86 0.09 0.23
N ARG A 6 14.00 0.69 1.07
CA ARG A 6 14.33 1.32 2.36
C ARG A 6 13.16 1.17 3.32
N SER A 7 13.43 1.07 4.61
CA SER A 7 12.41 0.94 5.66
C SER A 7 12.91 1.50 6.99
N THR A 8 11.99 2.04 7.79
CA THR A 8 12.23 2.41 9.19
C THR A 8 11.83 1.31 10.18
N MET A 9 11.34 0.17 9.68
CA MET A 9 10.95 -1.00 10.47
C MET A 9 12.01 -2.10 10.42
N ASP A 10 11.86 -3.12 11.26
CA ASP A 10 12.69 -4.32 11.19
C ASP A 10 12.50 -5.07 9.85
N SER A 11 13.55 -5.79 9.44
CA SER A 11 13.58 -6.48 8.14
C SER A 11 12.46 -7.54 7.96
N PRO A 12 12.18 -8.43 8.95
CA PRO A 12 11.08 -9.39 8.84
C PRO A 12 9.71 -8.72 8.61
N THR A 13 9.39 -7.70 9.40
CA THR A 13 8.14 -6.95 9.27
C THR A 13 8.06 -6.25 7.93
N THR A 14 9.15 -5.60 7.52
CA THR A 14 9.25 -4.92 6.23
C THR A 14 8.97 -5.87 5.06
N MET A 15 9.61 -7.04 5.05
CA MET A 15 9.42 -8.05 4.01
C MET A 15 7.96 -8.52 3.97
N LYS A 16 7.37 -8.81 5.15
CA LYS A 16 5.98 -9.25 5.26
C LYS A 16 5.00 -8.26 4.61
N PHE A 17 5.14 -6.97 4.90
CA PHE A 17 4.30 -5.94 4.29
C PHE A 17 4.56 -5.78 2.78
N ALA A 18 5.81 -5.82 2.34
CA ALA A 18 6.16 -5.72 0.92
C ALA A 18 5.53 -6.85 0.08
N VAL A 19 5.57 -8.08 0.60
CA VAL A 19 5.00 -9.26 -0.07
C VAL A 19 3.47 -9.24 -0.07
N PHE A 20 2.84 -8.92 1.07
CA PHE A 20 1.38 -8.98 1.19
C PHE A 20 0.64 -7.83 0.52
N LEU A 21 1.23 -6.63 0.52
CA LEU A 21 0.54 -5.46 -0.04
C LEU A 21 0.67 -5.35 -1.56
N GLY A 22 1.68 -5.97 -2.18
CA GLY A 22 1.84 -5.98 -3.64
C GLY A 22 0.60 -6.49 -4.39
N PRO A 23 0.11 -7.71 -4.09
CA PRO A 23 -1.10 -8.24 -4.72
C PRO A 23 -2.36 -7.42 -4.43
N LEU A 24 -2.47 -6.81 -3.24
CA LEU A 24 -3.59 -5.95 -2.89
C LEU A 24 -3.65 -4.71 -3.79
N VAL A 25 -2.51 -4.05 -4.02
CA VAL A 25 -2.40 -2.89 -4.92
C VAL A 25 -2.75 -3.28 -6.36
N ALA A 26 -2.25 -4.42 -6.83
CA ALA A 26 -2.54 -4.91 -8.18
C ALA A 26 -4.05 -5.13 -8.39
N LYS A 27 -4.72 -5.77 -7.42
CA LYS A 27 -6.18 -5.96 -7.46
C LYS A 27 -6.94 -4.63 -7.36
N ALA A 28 -6.49 -3.70 -6.53
CA ALA A 28 -7.11 -2.38 -6.44
C ALA A 28 -7.00 -1.59 -7.74
N LYS A 29 -5.85 -1.64 -8.42
CA LYS A 29 -5.67 -1.04 -9.76
C LYS A 29 -6.62 -1.67 -10.78
N GLN A 30 -6.73 -2.99 -10.81
CA GLN A 30 -7.65 -3.71 -11.70
C GLN A 30 -9.11 -3.33 -11.42
N ALA A 31 -9.52 -3.31 -10.14
CA ALA A 31 -10.87 -2.94 -9.74
C ALA A 31 -11.20 -1.48 -10.13
N LEU A 32 -10.27 -0.54 -9.93
CA LEU A 32 -10.44 0.84 -10.37
C LEU A 32 -10.57 0.93 -11.90
N HIS A 33 -9.72 0.22 -12.65
CA HIS A 33 -9.77 0.22 -14.10
C HIS A 33 -11.09 -0.35 -14.65
N MET A 34 -11.68 -1.35 -13.98
CA MET A 34 -13.00 -1.89 -14.32
C MET A 34 -14.14 -0.88 -14.11
N ILE A 35 -13.99 0.05 -13.17
CA ILE A 35 -15.00 1.08 -12.86
C ILE A 35 -14.77 2.34 -13.72
N HIS A 36 -13.52 2.79 -13.83
CA HIS A 36 -13.11 4.00 -14.54
C HIS A 36 -11.74 3.79 -15.22
N ALA A 37 -11.77 3.35 -16.48
CA ALA A 37 -10.56 2.97 -17.23
C ALA A 37 -9.52 4.10 -17.41
N SER A 38 -9.94 5.37 -17.37
CA SER A 38 -9.08 6.55 -17.55
C SER A 38 -8.43 7.05 -16.25
N GLN A 39 -8.81 6.51 -15.10
CA GLN A 39 -8.27 6.94 -13.80
C GLN A 39 -7.20 6.00 -13.30
N GLU A 40 -6.17 6.58 -12.69
CA GLU A 40 -5.10 5.84 -12.05
C GLU A 40 -5.25 5.84 -10.53
N LEU A 41 -4.82 4.74 -9.91
CA LEU A 41 -4.78 4.64 -8.46
C LEU A 41 -3.66 5.53 -7.94
N THR A 42 -4.00 6.66 -7.35
CA THR A 42 -3.03 7.62 -6.78
C THR A 42 -2.66 7.28 -5.33
N LEU A 43 -3.63 6.78 -4.56
CA LEU A 43 -3.48 6.47 -3.15
C LEU A 43 -4.48 5.40 -2.73
N LEU A 44 -4.01 4.41 -1.98
CA LEU A 44 -4.83 3.43 -1.28
C LEU A 44 -4.65 3.61 0.22
N ARG A 45 -5.75 3.79 0.95
CA ARG A 45 -5.74 3.98 2.41
C ARG A 45 -6.68 2.98 3.05
N ALA A 46 -6.14 2.16 3.95
CA ALA A 46 -6.88 1.15 4.69
C ALA A 46 -6.65 1.35 6.19
N ARG A 47 -7.73 1.53 6.93
CA ARG A 47 -7.73 1.74 8.38
C ARG A 47 -8.20 0.48 9.10
N THR A 48 -7.46 0.09 10.14
CA THR A 48 -7.91 -0.84 11.18
C THR A 48 -8.18 -0.06 12.47
N SER A 49 -8.64 -0.75 13.53
CA SER A 49 -8.94 -0.12 14.82
C SER A 49 -7.74 0.60 15.44
N GLY A 50 -6.51 0.09 15.26
CA GLY A 50 -5.31 0.66 15.86
C GLY A 50 -4.28 1.24 14.87
N ARG A 51 -4.38 0.89 13.59
CA ARG A 51 -3.36 1.22 12.58
C ARG A 51 -4.01 1.69 11.29
N GLU A 52 -3.22 2.38 10.50
CA GLU A 52 -3.58 2.79 9.17
C GLU A 52 -2.43 2.51 8.22
N VAL A 53 -2.77 1.87 7.10
CA VAL A 53 -1.88 1.60 5.99
C VAL A 53 -2.21 2.56 4.87
N ILE A 54 -1.21 3.34 4.45
CA ILE A 54 -1.31 4.21 3.27
C ILE A 54 -0.31 3.69 2.25
N ILE A 55 -0.78 3.44 1.04
CA ILE A 55 0.03 2.96 -0.07
C ILE A 55 -0.08 3.97 -1.20
N VAL A 56 1.05 4.51 -1.61
CA VAL A 56 1.17 5.40 -2.77
C VAL A 56 1.91 4.65 -3.86
N PRO A 57 1.21 4.07 -4.84
CA PRO A 57 1.86 3.44 -5.98
C PRO A 57 2.49 4.51 -6.89
N LYS A 58 3.68 4.22 -7.40
CA LYS A 58 4.37 4.90 -8.50
C LYS A 58 4.66 3.87 -9.60
N ASP A 59 5.29 4.31 -10.67
CA ASP A 59 5.57 3.45 -11.83
C ASP A 59 6.50 2.29 -11.44
N ASP A 60 7.62 2.60 -10.77
CA ASP A 60 8.66 1.61 -10.46
C ASP A 60 8.63 1.11 -9.00
N PHE A 61 7.97 1.85 -8.10
CA PHE A 61 7.97 1.53 -6.68
C PHE A 61 6.65 1.90 -6.01
N ALA A 62 6.48 1.52 -4.74
CA ALA A 62 5.44 2.06 -3.88
C ALA A 62 6.05 2.60 -2.61
N ILE A 63 5.41 3.62 -2.07
CA ILE A 63 5.65 4.09 -0.71
C ILE A 63 4.55 3.47 0.16
N ILE A 64 4.95 2.73 1.19
CA ILE A 64 4.04 2.13 2.17
C ILE A 64 4.28 2.82 3.50
N ILE A 65 3.24 3.39 4.08
CA ILE A 65 3.26 4.08 5.36
C ILE A 65 2.37 3.31 6.33
N LEU A 66 2.92 2.97 7.49
CA LEU A 66 2.18 2.39 8.61
C LEU A 66 2.14 3.40 9.74
N GLN A 67 0.96 3.93 10.04
CA GLN A 67 0.76 4.91 11.10
C GLN A 67 -0.27 4.44 12.13
N LYS A 68 -0.31 5.11 13.28
CA LYS A 68 -1.39 4.89 14.24
C LYS A 68 -2.68 5.45 13.65
N ALA A 69 -3.77 4.71 13.76
CA ALA A 69 -5.07 5.25 13.42
C ALA A 69 -5.41 6.36 14.43
N SER A 70 -5.57 7.60 13.96
CA SER A 70 -6.02 8.69 14.84
C SER A 70 -7.46 8.42 15.26
N ASN A 71 -7.70 8.20 16.55
CA ASN A 71 -9.02 8.44 17.13
C ASN A 71 -9.13 9.95 17.29
N LYS A 72 -10.07 10.56 16.56
CA LYS A 72 -10.59 11.86 16.96
C LYS A 72 -11.49 11.64 18.17
#